data_AF-A0A533YHQ7-F1
#
_entry.id   AF-A0A533YHQ7-F1
#
_cell.length_a   1.000
_cell.length_b   1.000
_cell.length_c   1.000
_cell.angle_alpha   90.00
_cell.angle_beta   90.00
_cell.angle_gamma   90.00
#
_symmetry.space_group_name_H-M   'P 1'
#
loop_
_entity.id
_entity.type
_entity.pdbx_description
1 polymer ?
#
loop_
_entity_poly.entity_id
_entity_poly.type
_entity_poly.pdbx_seq_one_letter_code
_entity_poly.pdbx_strand_id
1 'polypeptide(L)'
;MPTLGKLWAGRVYGTNTGNVFVELDSSGERVTGTVRLMDTQLGLTVYKVTGSFDGMLRLKGEPTQVRSGITAGILEITATLTPEGSLRGQWNSSIGTGGTFELYPHDVPPPPDQRAASAGAIPEQIFTSNVSLGSVRLYAKELWELVNFIRKDFIVGRPVVTYTLRGNEATKYFEDFQREAGTFGELRRIKINIQELEAHGINKVVTIGLNATGQNEIQVQGINESWVIGKAEAIARTLRPFERRLVTTYKKFGLTLNEFIFLAMIVALPSIESIWQRMAFATVAVILLSGLYWFHSKFIPNTVIYLSGKEPTVFQRAWPSILSWLSAVTASLAAAYFFYLLTRSTP
;
A
#
# COMPACT_ATOMS: atom_id res chain seq x y z
N MET A 1 -19.20 -6.92 41.47
CA MET A 1 -18.02 -6.05 41.64
C MET A 1 -16.99 -6.47 40.60
N PRO A 2 -16.32 -5.53 39.89
CA PRO A 2 -15.32 -5.89 38.89
C PRO A 2 -14.16 -6.62 39.58
N THR A 3 -13.92 -7.85 39.17
CA THR A 3 -12.80 -8.68 39.66
C THR A 3 -11.55 -8.34 38.87
N LEU A 4 -10.48 -7.96 39.56
CA LEU A 4 -9.17 -7.74 38.96
C LEU A 4 -8.57 -9.11 38.59
N GLY A 5 -8.01 -9.25 37.37
CA GLY A 5 -7.22 -10.42 37.00
C GLY A 5 -5.99 -10.60 37.87
N LYS A 6 -5.42 -11.81 37.91
CA LYS A 6 -4.20 -12.09 38.69
C LYS A 6 -2.93 -11.84 37.89
N LEU A 7 -2.94 -12.04 36.58
CA LEU A 7 -1.74 -11.93 35.74
C LEU A 7 -1.91 -10.82 34.72
N TRP A 8 -0.97 -9.88 34.70
CA TRP A 8 -0.98 -8.75 33.81
C TRP A 8 0.38 -8.56 33.15
N ALA A 9 0.39 -8.22 31.86
CA ALA A 9 1.63 -7.90 31.15
C ALA A 9 1.44 -6.66 30.27
N GLY A 10 2.52 -5.90 30.08
CA GLY A 10 2.48 -4.71 29.24
C GLY A 10 3.77 -3.92 29.25
N ARG A 11 3.65 -2.60 29.11
CA ARG A 11 4.80 -1.69 28.97
C ARG A 11 4.69 -0.47 29.87
N VAL A 12 5.85 -0.01 30.32
CA VAL A 12 6.02 1.29 30.97
C VAL A 12 6.76 2.26 30.05
N TYR A 13 6.40 3.53 30.16
CA TYR A 13 6.95 4.66 29.42
C TYR A 13 7.33 5.78 30.39
N GLY A 14 8.26 6.65 30.00
CA GLY A 14 8.69 7.81 30.79
C GLY A 14 10.20 7.86 30.99
N THR A 15 10.63 8.26 32.18
CA THR A 15 12.05 8.28 32.59
C THR A 15 12.71 6.90 32.58
N ASN A 16 11.91 5.85 32.73
CA ASN A 16 12.27 4.46 32.50
C ASN A 16 11.33 3.86 31.46
N THR A 17 11.85 2.97 30.62
CA THR A 17 11.08 2.34 29.54
C THR A 17 11.39 0.85 29.47
N GLY A 18 10.35 0.03 29.39
CA GLY A 18 10.55 -1.41 29.49
C GLY A 18 9.27 -2.23 29.49
N ASN A 19 9.47 -3.54 29.55
CA ASN A 19 8.37 -4.49 29.73
C ASN A 19 8.06 -4.62 31.22
N VAL A 20 6.79 -4.78 31.55
CA VAL A 20 6.33 -4.98 32.91
C VAL A 20 5.41 -6.19 32.99
N PHE A 21 5.60 -6.98 34.04
CA PHE A 21 4.74 -8.10 34.39
C PHE A 21 4.28 -7.93 35.83
N VAL A 22 2.97 -8.05 36.07
CA VAL A 22 2.37 -7.84 37.38
C VAL A 22 1.54 -9.04 37.76
N GLU A 23 1.80 -9.56 38.95
CA GLU A 23 1.01 -10.60 39.60
C GLU A 23 0.25 -9.95 40.76
N LEU A 24 -1.08 -9.98 40.72
CA LEU A 24 -1.95 -9.39 41.74
C LEU A 24 -2.80 -10.49 42.39
N ASP A 25 -2.95 -10.38 43.70
CA ASP A 25 -3.89 -11.14 44.50
C ASP A 25 -4.82 -10.15 45.20
N SER A 26 -6.12 -10.25 44.88
CA SER A 26 -7.16 -9.37 45.40
C SER A 26 -8.06 -10.12 46.37
N SER A 27 -8.18 -9.61 47.59
CA SER A 27 -9.10 -10.10 48.61
C SER A 27 -9.98 -8.96 49.10
N GLY A 28 -11.17 -8.82 48.51
CA GLY A 28 -12.04 -7.65 48.70
C GLY A 28 -11.45 -6.42 48.01
N GLU A 29 -11.38 -5.30 48.73
CA GLU A 29 -10.77 -4.05 48.24
C GLU A 29 -9.25 -4.03 48.38
N ARG A 30 -8.65 -4.98 49.11
CA ARG A 30 -7.19 -5.06 49.31
C ARG A 30 -6.55 -5.81 48.17
N VAL A 31 -5.45 -5.25 47.67
CA VAL A 31 -4.64 -5.84 46.60
C VAL A 31 -3.21 -5.99 47.09
N THR A 32 -2.63 -7.17 46.89
CA THR A 32 -1.20 -7.44 47.12
C THR A 32 -0.61 -8.06 45.86
N GLY A 33 0.70 -7.99 45.68
CA GLY A 33 1.28 -8.53 44.45
C GLY A 33 2.76 -8.36 44.29
N THR A 34 3.22 -8.72 43.10
CA THR A 34 4.61 -8.57 42.65
C THR A 34 4.64 -7.87 41.30
N VAL A 35 5.41 -6.78 41.19
CA VAL A 35 5.68 -6.09 39.92
C VAL A 35 7.11 -6.40 39.49
N ARG A 36 7.27 -6.93 38.28
CA ARG A 36 8.57 -7.16 37.64
C ARG A 36 8.72 -6.18 36.49
N LEU A 37 9.64 -5.23 36.64
CA LEU A 37 9.97 -4.24 35.63
C LEU A 37 11.30 -4.61 34.96
N MET A 38 11.26 -4.93 33.68
CA MET A 38 12.45 -5.11 32.86
C MET A 38 12.72 -3.81 32.09
N ASP A 39 13.53 -2.94 32.68
CA ASP A 39 13.97 -1.71 32.02
C ASP A 39 14.99 -2.04 30.92
N THR A 40 14.87 -1.36 29.78
CA THR A 40 15.69 -1.61 28.59
C THR A 40 17.18 -1.36 28.82
N GLN A 41 17.53 -0.46 29.75
CA GLN A 41 18.91 -0.05 30.06
C GLN A 41 19.37 -0.57 31.43
N LEU A 42 18.48 -0.51 32.43
CA LEU A 42 18.81 -0.83 33.82
C LEU A 42 18.58 -2.31 34.16
N GLY A 43 17.83 -3.05 33.34
CA GLY A 43 17.50 -4.45 33.55
C GLY A 43 16.38 -4.67 34.56
N LEU A 44 16.34 -5.86 35.16
CA LEU A 44 15.22 -6.29 36.00
C LEU A 44 15.25 -5.61 37.38
N THR A 45 14.09 -5.06 37.76
CA THR A 45 13.75 -4.67 39.12
C THR A 45 12.45 -5.34 39.55
N VAL A 46 12.41 -5.93 40.74
CA VAL A 46 11.22 -6.57 41.30
C VAL A 46 10.76 -5.80 42.52
N TYR A 47 9.46 -5.53 42.58
CA TYR A 47 8.80 -4.85 43.69
C TYR A 47 7.73 -5.75 44.30
N LYS A 48 7.64 -5.75 45.62
CA LYS A 48 6.47 -6.28 46.33
C LYS A 48 5.49 -5.14 46.56
N VAL A 49 4.27 -5.27 46.06
CA VAL A 49 3.27 -4.21 46.07
C VAL A 49 2.09 -4.53 46.99
N THR A 50 1.56 -3.49 47.62
CA THR A 50 0.34 -3.53 48.42
C THR A 50 -0.51 -2.29 48.16
N GLY A 51 -1.82 -2.43 48.21
CA GLY A 51 -2.72 -1.31 48.02
C GLY A 51 -4.19 -1.71 47.92
N SER A 52 -4.96 -0.98 47.13
CA SER A 52 -6.41 -1.15 47.04
C SER A 52 -6.96 -0.98 45.64
N PHE A 53 -8.15 -1.54 45.43
CA PHE A 53 -8.93 -1.38 44.21
C PHE A 53 -10.40 -1.07 44.53
N ASP A 54 -10.79 0.18 44.30
CA ASP A 54 -12.14 0.73 44.50
C ASP A 54 -12.71 1.34 43.20
N GLY A 55 -12.33 0.77 42.06
CA GLY A 55 -12.52 1.34 40.72
C GLY A 55 -11.26 2.07 40.21
N MET A 56 -10.40 2.51 41.13
CA MET A 56 -9.03 2.95 40.83
C MET A 56 -8.04 2.03 41.55
N LEU A 57 -7.09 1.48 40.81
CA LEU A 57 -6.00 0.70 41.37
C LEU A 57 -4.96 1.66 41.94
N ARG A 58 -4.70 1.58 43.24
CA ARG A 58 -3.61 2.29 43.91
C ARG A 58 -2.68 1.27 44.55
N LEU A 59 -1.41 1.26 44.16
CA LEU A 59 -0.41 0.35 44.70
C LEU A 59 0.82 1.13 45.16
N LYS A 60 1.40 0.67 46.26
CA LYS A 60 2.72 1.09 46.75
C LYS A 60 3.63 -0.12 46.81
N GLY A 61 4.84 0.01 46.27
CA GLY A 61 5.79 -1.07 46.07
C GLY A 61 7.15 -0.81 46.67
N GLU A 62 7.66 -1.78 47.43
CA GLU A 62 9.04 -1.77 47.91
C GLU A 62 9.91 -2.66 47.02
N PRO A 63 11.09 -2.19 46.59
CA PRO A 63 12.00 -2.99 45.77
C PRO A 63 12.54 -4.17 46.58
N THR A 64 12.35 -5.38 46.08
CA THR A 64 12.84 -6.63 46.69
C THR A 64 14.03 -7.21 45.95
N GLN A 65 14.18 -6.90 44.67
CA GLN A 65 15.32 -7.31 43.86
C GLN A 65 15.71 -6.18 42.92
N VAL A 66 16.98 -5.79 42.98
CA VAL A 66 17.58 -4.76 42.12
C VAL A 66 18.94 -5.26 41.67
N ARG A 67 19.35 -4.95 40.43
CA ARG A 67 20.70 -5.25 39.95
C ARG A 67 21.75 -4.49 40.76
N SER A 68 22.88 -5.14 41.03
CA SER A 68 24.01 -4.50 41.72
C SER A 68 24.46 -3.21 41.02
N GLY A 69 24.68 -2.15 41.81
CA GLY A 69 25.04 -0.82 41.32
C GLY A 69 23.87 0.07 40.90
N ILE A 70 22.62 -0.39 41.05
CA ILE A 70 21.41 0.37 40.72
C ILE A 70 20.59 0.61 41.99
N THR A 71 20.13 1.85 42.18
CA THR A 71 19.23 2.22 43.27
C THR A 71 17.80 2.27 42.74
N ALA A 72 16.88 1.52 43.36
CA ALA A 72 15.45 1.60 43.08
C ALA A 72 14.73 2.34 44.21
N GLY A 73 13.84 3.29 43.86
CA GLY A 73 12.99 3.99 44.83
C GLY A 73 11.73 3.19 45.19
N ILE A 74 10.99 3.64 46.19
CA ILE A 74 9.65 3.13 46.48
C ILE A 74 8.75 3.49 45.30
N LEU A 75 8.04 2.51 44.76
CA LEU A 75 7.16 2.65 43.59
C LEU A 75 5.75 3.02 44.03
N GLU A 76 5.14 4.03 43.41
CA GLU A 76 3.71 4.31 43.56
C GLU A 76 3.03 4.22 42.19
N ILE A 77 1.89 3.53 42.14
CA ILE A 77 1.15 3.22 40.92
C ILE A 77 -0.29 3.65 41.12
N THR A 78 -0.83 4.39 40.15
CA THR A 78 -2.27 4.67 40.06
C THR A 78 -2.77 4.30 38.67
N ALA A 79 -3.80 3.46 38.59
CA ALA A 79 -4.41 3.05 37.32
C ALA A 79 -5.92 2.96 37.38
N THR A 80 -6.56 3.08 36.22
CA THR A 80 -7.97 2.80 36.03
C THR A 80 -8.13 1.57 35.14
N LEU A 81 -9.12 0.73 35.47
CA LEU A 81 -9.54 -0.37 34.61
C LEU A 81 -10.41 0.20 33.50
N THR A 82 -9.95 0.09 32.26
CA THR A 82 -10.65 0.62 31.10
C THR A 82 -11.82 -0.30 30.70
N PRO A 83 -12.82 0.20 29.94
CA PRO A 83 -13.90 -0.63 29.42
C PRO A 83 -13.41 -1.82 28.59
N GLU A 84 -12.24 -1.70 27.96
CA GLU A 84 -11.60 -2.74 27.15
C GLU A 84 -10.91 -3.83 28.01
N GLY A 85 -10.92 -3.69 29.34
CA GLY A 85 -10.31 -4.63 30.28
C GLY A 85 -8.80 -4.44 30.49
N SER A 86 -8.22 -3.36 29.98
CA SER A 86 -6.81 -3.00 30.21
C SER A 86 -6.67 -2.12 31.45
N LEU A 87 -5.50 -2.14 32.11
CA LEU A 87 -5.16 -1.16 33.14
C LEU A 87 -4.27 -0.08 32.52
N ARG A 88 -4.71 1.17 32.61
CA ARG A 88 -3.93 2.34 32.17
C ARG A 88 -3.69 3.28 33.32
N GLY A 89 -2.47 3.78 33.44
CA GLY A 89 -2.11 4.55 34.63
C GLY A 89 -0.78 5.27 34.57
N GLN A 90 -0.45 5.83 35.72
CA GLN A 90 0.80 6.52 35.99
C GLN A 90 1.55 5.79 37.08
N TRP A 91 2.87 5.85 36.98
CA TRP A 91 3.77 5.34 37.99
C TRP A 91 4.80 6.43 38.34
N ASN A 92 5.23 6.46 39.59
CA ASN A 92 6.32 7.30 40.05
C ASN A 92 7.17 6.53 41.07
N SER A 93 8.35 7.06 41.38
CA SER A 93 9.19 6.54 42.44
C SER A 93 9.70 7.63 43.37
N SER A 94 10.08 7.23 44.58
CA SER A 94 10.66 8.13 45.59
C SER A 94 12.00 8.75 45.19
N ILE A 95 12.64 8.28 44.10
CA ILE A 95 13.89 8.83 43.57
C ILE A 95 13.66 9.77 42.36
N GLY A 96 12.41 10.16 42.11
CA GLY A 96 12.05 11.12 41.07
C GLY A 96 11.86 10.53 39.68
N THR A 97 11.89 9.21 39.52
CA THR A 97 11.49 8.56 38.26
C THR A 97 9.97 8.41 38.18
N GLY A 98 9.46 8.25 36.97
CA GLY A 98 8.04 8.12 36.71
C GLY A 98 7.69 8.16 35.23
N GLY A 99 6.39 7.97 34.97
CA GLY A 99 5.76 8.04 33.67
C GLY A 99 4.42 7.32 33.62
N THR A 100 4.11 6.71 32.48
CA THR A 100 2.82 6.05 32.21
C THR A 100 3.00 4.57 31.93
N PHE A 101 1.92 3.81 32.02
CA PHE A 101 1.94 2.39 31.67
C PHE A 101 0.60 1.90 31.16
N GLU A 102 0.65 0.76 30.47
CA GLU A 102 -0.52 0.02 30.02
C GLU A 102 -0.29 -1.48 30.24
N LEU A 103 -1.27 -2.15 30.85
CA LEU A 103 -1.25 -3.60 31.13
C LEU A 103 -2.51 -4.29 30.58
N TYR A 104 -2.33 -5.52 30.13
CA TYR A 104 -3.39 -6.40 29.65
C TYR A 104 -3.50 -7.66 30.52
N PRO A 105 -4.71 -8.15 30.80
CA PRO A 105 -4.91 -9.36 31.60
C PRO A 105 -4.53 -10.60 30.79
N HIS A 106 -3.90 -11.58 31.43
CA HIS A 106 -3.42 -12.81 30.79
C HIS A 106 -3.99 -14.11 31.40
N ASP A 107 -4.78 -14.01 32.46
CA ASP A 107 -5.39 -15.14 33.17
C ASP A 107 -6.92 -15.08 33.24
N VAL A 108 -7.51 -13.97 32.83
CA VAL A 108 -8.97 -13.83 32.69
C VAL A 108 -9.31 -14.14 31.24
N PRO A 109 -10.16 -15.15 30.95
CA PRO A 109 -10.71 -15.30 29.62
C PRO A 109 -11.34 -13.96 29.23
N PRO A 110 -11.10 -13.45 28.01
CA PRO A 110 -11.79 -12.25 27.56
C PRO A 110 -13.30 -12.45 27.82
N PRO A 111 -14.00 -11.51 28.50
CA PRO A 111 -15.42 -11.61 28.77
C PRO A 111 -16.20 -12.20 27.58
N PRO A 112 -17.32 -12.92 27.77
CA PRO A 112 -18.15 -13.38 26.66
C PRO A 112 -18.54 -12.22 25.72
N ASP A 113 -18.75 -11.05 26.32
CA ASP A 113 -18.97 -9.78 25.63
C ASP A 113 -17.71 -9.20 25.00
N GLN A 114 -16.51 -9.78 25.09
CA GLN A 114 -15.36 -9.37 24.26
C GLN A 114 -15.32 -10.13 22.94
N ARG A 115 -15.87 -11.35 22.83
CA ARG A 115 -16.16 -11.89 21.48
C ARG A 115 -17.25 -11.09 20.77
N ALA A 116 -18.18 -10.46 21.51
CA ALA A 116 -19.28 -9.67 20.96
C ALA A 116 -19.05 -8.14 20.98
N ALA A 117 -18.26 -7.58 21.89
CA ALA A 117 -17.90 -6.14 21.96
C ALA A 117 -16.56 -5.83 21.30
N SER A 118 -15.72 -6.83 21.03
CA SER A 118 -14.81 -6.75 19.89
C SER A 118 -15.53 -7.00 18.56
N ALA A 119 -16.76 -7.51 18.54
CA ALA A 119 -17.58 -7.57 17.32
C ALA A 119 -18.41 -6.28 17.09
N GLY A 120 -18.67 -5.47 18.13
CA GLY A 120 -19.35 -4.18 17.97
C GLY A 120 -18.49 -3.09 17.35
N ALA A 121 -17.17 -3.28 17.35
CA ALA A 121 -16.20 -2.32 16.83
C ALA A 121 -14.91 -3.02 16.37
N ILE A 122 -15.00 -4.13 15.65
CA ILE A 122 -13.96 -4.49 14.69
C ILE A 122 -14.73 -4.52 13.38
N PRO A 123 -14.29 -3.81 12.32
CA PRO A 123 -14.96 -3.89 11.05
C PRO A 123 -14.94 -5.36 10.62
N GLU A 124 -16.11 -5.99 10.53
CA GLU A 124 -16.25 -7.37 10.04
C GLU A 124 -15.72 -7.50 8.61
N GLN A 125 -15.59 -6.37 7.91
CA GLN A 125 -15.24 -6.29 6.50
C GLN A 125 -14.24 -5.16 6.26
N ILE A 126 -13.21 -5.47 5.48
CA ILE A 126 -12.29 -4.49 4.90
C ILE A 126 -12.75 -4.24 3.47
N PHE A 127 -13.00 -2.98 3.14
CA PHE A 127 -13.40 -2.58 1.80
C PHE A 127 -12.16 -2.35 0.95
N THR A 128 -12.20 -2.82 -0.29
CA THR A 128 -11.16 -2.57 -1.30
C THR A 128 -11.81 -2.02 -2.56
N SER A 129 -11.36 -0.85 -3.02
CA SER A 129 -11.72 -0.31 -4.32
C SER A 129 -10.50 -0.30 -5.23
N ASN A 130 -10.65 -0.91 -6.39
CA ASN A 130 -9.63 -0.96 -7.44
C ASN A 130 -10.13 -0.17 -8.64
N VAL A 131 -9.37 0.83 -9.08
CA VAL A 131 -9.66 1.61 -10.28
C VAL A 131 -8.50 1.45 -11.25
N SER A 132 -8.77 0.83 -12.41
CA SER A 132 -7.80 0.74 -13.49
C SER A 132 -7.72 2.06 -14.26
N LEU A 133 -6.52 2.48 -14.59
CA LEU A 133 -6.23 3.66 -15.39
C LEU A 133 -5.73 3.27 -16.78
N GLY A 134 -5.96 4.16 -17.74
CA GLY A 134 -5.41 4.06 -19.08
C GLY A 134 -3.90 4.29 -19.14
N SER A 135 -3.37 4.62 -20.32
CA SER A 135 -1.96 4.97 -20.46
C SER A 135 -1.68 6.36 -19.89
N VAL A 136 -0.85 6.45 -18.86
CA VAL A 136 -0.62 7.68 -18.07
C VAL A 136 0.74 8.27 -18.39
N ARG A 137 0.82 9.59 -18.55
CA ARG A 137 2.08 10.32 -18.66
C ARG A 137 2.13 11.45 -17.65
N LEU A 138 3.08 11.38 -16.73
CA LEU A 138 3.26 12.38 -15.66
C LEU A 138 4.62 13.07 -15.80
N TYR A 139 4.71 14.31 -15.36
CA TYR A 139 5.97 14.97 -15.08
C TYR A 139 6.16 15.10 -13.56
N ALA A 140 7.34 15.56 -13.16
CA ALA A 140 7.70 15.70 -11.75
C ALA A 140 6.64 16.48 -10.96
N LYS A 141 6.18 17.62 -11.51
CA LYS A 141 5.22 18.50 -10.84
C LYS A 141 3.89 17.79 -10.56
N GLU A 142 3.33 17.09 -11.55
CA GLU A 142 2.06 16.38 -11.38
C GLU A 142 2.19 15.20 -10.41
N LEU A 143 3.35 14.53 -10.40
CA LEU A 143 3.64 13.49 -9.41
C LEU A 143 3.68 14.08 -7.98
N TRP A 144 4.28 15.25 -7.80
CA TRP A 144 4.30 15.93 -6.50
C TRP A 144 2.92 16.35 -6.05
N GLU A 145 2.13 16.94 -6.95
CA GLU A 145 0.75 17.35 -6.68
C GLU A 145 -0.13 16.14 -6.32
N LEU A 146 0.03 15.01 -7.02
CA LEU A 146 -0.67 13.76 -6.73
C LEU A 146 -0.34 13.24 -5.33
N VAL A 147 0.95 13.11 -4.99
CA VAL A 147 1.35 12.57 -3.68
C VAL A 147 0.91 13.50 -2.56
N ASN A 148 1.04 14.81 -2.74
CA ASN A 148 0.55 15.80 -1.78
C ASN A 148 -0.97 15.75 -1.63
N PHE A 149 -1.73 15.55 -2.72
CA PHE A 149 -3.17 15.36 -2.67
C PHE A 149 -3.57 14.12 -1.86
N ILE A 150 -2.85 13.00 -2.03
CA ILE A 150 -3.15 11.78 -1.27
C ILE A 150 -2.83 11.99 0.21
N ARG A 151 -1.65 12.55 0.50
CA ARG A 151 -1.13 12.79 1.86
C ARG A 151 -2.08 13.62 2.73
N LYS A 152 -2.88 14.53 2.16
CA LYS A 152 -3.82 15.38 2.92
C LYS A 152 -4.83 14.59 3.77
N ASP A 153 -5.13 13.35 3.40
CA ASP A 153 -6.10 12.52 4.12
C ASP A 153 -5.42 11.55 5.11
N PHE A 154 -4.12 11.73 5.34
CA PHE A 154 -3.30 10.96 6.27
C PHE A 154 -2.67 11.89 7.30
N ILE A 155 -2.91 11.62 8.58
CA ILE A 155 -2.43 12.44 9.70
C ILE A 155 -0.95 12.18 9.95
N VAL A 156 -0.56 10.90 9.99
CA VAL A 156 0.81 10.45 10.31
C VAL A 156 1.42 9.60 9.19
N GLY A 157 0.60 9.12 8.26
CA GLY A 157 1.06 8.32 7.12
C GLY A 157 2.14 9.04 6.31
N ARG A 158 3.27 8.36 6.09
CA ARG A 158 4.36 8.84 5.24
C ARG A 158 4.34 8.10 3.91
N PRO A 159 4.19 8.79 2.76
CA PRO A 159 4.23 8.12 1.48
C PRO A 159 5.62 7.53 1.21
N VAL A 160 5.64 6.30 0.72
CA VAL A 160 6.81 5.61 0.19
C VAL A 160 6.65 5.43 -1.31
N VAL A 161 7.77 5.54 -2.02
CA VAL A 161 7.84 5.40 -3.48
C VAL A 161 8.78 4.24 -3.79
N THR A 162 8.25 3.23 -4.45
CA THR A 162 9.02 2.18 -5.10
C THR A 162 9.15 2.50 -6.58
N TYR A 163 10.36 2.46 -7.13
CA TYR A 163 10.62 2.77 -8.53
C TYR A 163 11.69 1.84 -9.09
N THR A 164 11.71 1.68 -10.42
CA THR A 164 12.74 0.90 -11.11
C THR A 164 13.73 1.83 -11.79
N LEU A 165 15.02 1.74 -11.43
CA LEU A 165 16.11 2.47 -12.04
C LEU A 165 17.15 1.47 -12.57
N ARG A 166 17.43 1.53 -13.88
CA ARG A 166 18.41 0.64 -14.55
C ARG A 166 18.19 -0.86 -14.28
N GLY A 167 16.92 -1.28 -14.17
CA GLY A 167 16.53 -2.67 -13.93
C GLY A 167 16.41 -3.06 -12.46
N ASN A 168 16.87 -2.23 -11.53
CA ASN A 168 16.77 -2.50 -10.09
C ASN A 168 15.58 -1.75 -9.48
N GLU A 169 14.83 -2.42 -8.60
CA GLU A 169 13.81 -1.76 -7.79
C GLU A 169 14.44 -1.14 -6.53
N ALA A 170 14.05 0.09 -6.24
CA ALA A 170 14.41 0.80 -5.01
C ALA A 170 13.15 1.38 -4.37
N THR A 171 13.11 1.37 -3.04
CA THR A 171 12.02 1.96 -2.25
C THR A 171 12.59 3.01 -1.32
N LYS A 172 12.01 4.21 -1.32
CA LYS A 172 12.41 5.33 -0.44
C LYS A 172 11.18 6.06 0.09
N TYR A 173 11.34 6.84 1.15
CA TYR A 173 10.34 7.84 1.50
C TYR A 173 10.22 8.87 0.38
N PHE A 174 9.01 9.38 0.20
CA PHE A 174 8.71 10.34 -0.86
C PHE A 174 9.58 11.59 -0.79
N GLU A 175 9.86 12.10 0.42
CA GLU A 175 10.71 13.28 0.59
C GLU A 175 12.15 13.03 0.10
N ASP A 176 12.67 11.83 0.30
CA ASP A 176 14.03 11.45 -0.13
C ASP A 176 14.07 11.24 -1.64
N PHE A 177 13.05 10.57 -2.18
CA PHE A 177 12.86 10.39 -3.62
C PHE A 177 12.78 11.76 -4.33
N GLN A 178 12.02 12.71 -3.79
CA GLN A 178 11.83 14.02 -4.40
C GLN A 178 13.13 14.82 -4.54
N ARG A 179 14.03 14.72 -3.55
CA ARG A 179 15.34 15.41 -3.58
C ARG A 179 16.26 14.89 -4.69
N GLU A 180 16.16 13.60 -5.01
CA GLU A 180 17.03 12.94 -5.99
C GLU A 180 16.37 12.80 -7.38
N ALA A 181 15.05 13.00 -7.47
CA ALA A 181 14.24 12.72 -8.66
C ALA A 181 14.76 13.34 -9.95
N GLY A 182 15.31 14.56 -9.88
CA GLY A 182 15.88 15.25 -11.03
C GLY A 182 17.04 14.50 -11.71
N THR A 183 17.69 13.58 -11.00
CA THR A 183 18.81 12.77 -11.51
C THR A 183 18.36 11.49 -12.23
N PHE A 184 17.11 11.06 -12.05
CA PHE A 184 16.62 9.78 -12.57
C PHE A 184 16.18 9.84 -14.05
N GLY A 185 15.94 11.04 -14.59
CA GLY A 185 15.52 11.22 -15.97
C GLY A 185 14.09 10.72 -16.21
N GLU A 186 13.95 9.53 -16.79
CA GLU A 186 12.68 8.86 -17.08
C GLU A 186 12.51 7.63 -16.20
N LEU A 187 11.33 7.48 -15.58
CA LEU A 187 10.92 6.26 -14.92
C LEU A 187 9.80 5.55 -15.70
N ARG A 188 9.92 4.23 -15.77
CA ARG A 188 8.95 3.33 -16.42
C ARG A 188 8.05 2.59 -15.44
N ARG A 189 8.37 2.66 -14.16
CA ARG A 189 7.59 2.04 -13.09
C ARG A 189 7.71 2.89 -11.84
N ILE A 190 6.57 3.19 -11.26
CA ILE A 190 6.46 3.79 -9.94
C ILE A 190 5.31 3.12 -9.19
N LYS A 191 5.50 2.88 -7.91
CA LYS A 191 4.46 2.47 -6.98
C LYS A 191 4.51 3.42 -5.81
N ILE A 192 3.43 4.14 -5.58
CA ILE A 192 3.26 5.02 -4.42
C ILE A 192 2.42 4.24 -3.43
N ASN A 193 2.88 4.14 -2.18
CA ASN A 193 2.11 3.55 -1.10
C ASN A 193 2.10 4.50 0.09
N ILE A 194 0.94 4.68 0.69
CA ILE A 194 0.79 5.37 1.97
C ILE A 194 -0.21 4.59 2.79
N GLN A 195 0.11 4.42 4.06
CA GLN A 195 -0.72 3.72 5.01
C GLN A 195 -0.66 4.41 6.37
N GLU A 196 -1.75 4.35 7.10
CA GLU A 196 -1.79 4.69 8.52
C GLU A 196 -2.82 3.85 9.25
N LEU A 197 -2.64 3.74 10.56
CA LEU A 197 -3.59 3.06 11.42
C LEU A 197 -4.88 3.88 11.47
N GLU A 198 -6.01 3.25 11.17
CA GLU A 198 -7.32 3.90 11.17
C GLU A 198 -8.04 3.61 12.49
N ALA A 199 -8.73 2.47 12.59
CA ALA A 199 -9.37 1.99 13.81
C ALA A 199 -9.16 0.48 13.93
N HIS A 200 -9.26 -0.03 15.17
CA HIS A 200 -9.32 -1.48 15.44
C HIS A 200 -8.10 -2.27 14.95
N GLY A 201 -6.93 -1.62 14.91
CA GLY A 201 -5.70 -2.26 14.43
C GLY A 201 -5.60 -2.37 12.90
N ILE A 202 -6.59 -1.87 12.14
CA ILE A 202 -6.62 -1.96 10.68
C ILE A 202 -6.03 -0.69 10.08
N ASN A 203 -5.15 -0.87 9.09
CA ASN A 203 -4.60 0.23 8.32
C ASN A 203 -5.57 0.63 7.21
N LYS A 204 -5.76 1.93 7.03
CA LYS A 204 -6.20 2.44 5.73
C LYS A 204 -4.97 2.59 4.83
N VAL A 205 -5.11 2.17 3.58
CA VAL A 205 -3.99 2.04 2.63
C VAL A 205 -4.39 2.62 1.28
N VAL A 206 -3.51 3.40 0.68
CA VAL A 206 -3.61 3.83 -0.71
C VAL A 206 -2.36 3.34 -1.43
N THR A 207 -2.56 2.59 -2.50
CA THR A 207 -1.52 2.14 -3.41
C THR A 207 -1.84 2.61 -4.82
N ILE A 208 -0.88 3.27 -5.47
CA ILE A 208 -0.96 3.64 -6.88
C ILE A 208 0.19 2.97 -7.59
N GLY A 209 -0.10 2.02 -8.48
CA GLY A 209 0.87 1.37 -9.33
C GLY A 209 0.79 1.90 -10.75
N LEU A 210 1.84 2.52 -11.25
CA LEU A 210 1.96 2.90 -12.67
C LEU A 210 3.10 2.12 -13.31
N ASN A 211 2.80 1.34 -14.33
CA ASN A 211 3.73 0.40 -14.96
C ASN A 211 3.80 0.63 -16.48
N ALA A 212 4.99 0.57 -17.08
CA ALA A 212 5.15 0.69 -18.53
C ALA A 212 4.63 -0.54 -19.29
N THR A 213 4.74 -1.73 -18.72
CA THR A 213 4.39 -3.01 -19.38
C THR A 213 3.18 -3.71 -18.77
N GLY A 214 2.65 -3.19 -17.66
CA GLY A 214 1.50 -3.75 -16.95
C GLY A 214 0.31 -2.80 -16.92
N GLN A 215 -0.65 -3.11 -16.07
CA GLN A 215 -1.79 -2.22 -15.81
C GLN A 215 -1.37 -1.08 -14.88
N ASN A 216 -2.02 0.06 -15.08
CA ASN A 216 -1.99 1.17 -14.15
C ASN A 216 -3.20 1.01 -13.24
N GLU A 217 -3.00 1.01 -11.93
CA GLU A 217 -4.04 0.73 -10.96
C GLU A 217 -3.95 1.66 -9.75
N ILE A 218 -5.10 2.04 -9.25
CA ILE A 218 -5.29 2.66 -7.95
C ILE A 218 -6.00 1.62 -7.09
N GLN A 219 -5.44 1.32 -5.94
CA GLN A 219 -6.03 0.47 -4.94
C GLN A 219 -6.16 1.26 -3.64
N VAL A 220 -7.37 1.33 -3.11
CA VAL A 220 -7.65 1.93 -1.80
C VAL A 220 -8.29 0.87 -0.91
N GLN A 221 -7.82 0.78 0.32
CA GLN A 221 -8.31 -0.14 1.33
C GLN A 221 -8.57 0.60 2.64
N GLY A 222 -9.61 0.20 3.36
CA GLY A 222 -9.97 0.81 4.63
C GLY A 222 -11.25 0.21 5.20
N ILE A 223 -11.64 0.70 6.38
CA ILE A 223 -12.80 0.17 7.11
C ILE A 223 -14.12 0.80 6.66
N ASN A 224 -14.06 1.97 6.02
CA ASN A 224 -15.22 2.74 5.58
C ASN A 224 -15.36 2.67 4.04
N GLU A 225 -16.40 1.99 3.56
CA GLU A 225 -16.68 1.82 2.13
C GLU A 225 -16.78 3.16 1.38
N SER A 226 -17.51 4.13 1.96
CA SER A 226 -17.73 5.43 1.32
C SER A 226 -16.43 6.20 1.14
N TRP A 227 -15.55 6.14 2.15
CA TRP A 227 -14.20 6.71 2.04
C TRP A 227 -13.36 5.96 1.01
N VAL A 228 -13.37 4.62 1.02
CA VAL A 228 -12.59 3.78 0.09
C VAL A 228 -12.97 4.07 -1.37
N ILE A 229 -14.27 4.05 -1.69
CA ILE A 229 -14.77 4.34 -3.05
C ILE A 229 -14.49 5.80 -3.42
N GLY A 230 -14.82 6.74 -2.52
CA GLY A 230 -14.65 8.16 -2.75
C GLY A 230 -13.19 8.55 -3.00
N LYS A 231 -12.26 8.03 -2.20
CA LYS A 231 -10.82 8.30 -2.33
C LYS A 231 -10.26 7.68 -3.61
N ALA A 232 -10.65 6.46 -3.95
CA ALA A 232 -10.21 5.82 -5.20
C ALA A 232 -10.65 6.63 -6.43
N GLU A 233 -11.92 7.02 -6.52
CA GLU A 233 -12.43 7.81 -7.64
C GLU A 233 -11.87 9.24 -7.65
N ALA A 234 -11.62 9.85 -6.50
CA ALA A 234 -10.99 11.16 -6.41
C ALA A 234 -9.54 11.13 -6.92
N ILE A 235 -8.76 10.11 -6.56
CA ILE A 235 -7.41 9.89 -7.09
C ILE A 235 -7.49 9.65 -8.61
N ALA A 236 -8.42 8.80 -9.06
CA ALA A 236 -8.59 8.52 -10.48
C ALA A 236 -8.94 9.78 -11.27
N ARG A 237 -9.84 10.62 -10.76
CA ARG A 237 -10.21 11.90 -11.36
C ARG A 237 -9.02 12.85 -11.50
N THR A 238 -8.11 12.86 -10.53
CA THR A 238 -6.86 13.64 -10.59
C THR A 238 -5.92 13.10 -11.67
N LEU A 239 -5.91 11.78 -11.93
CA LEU A 239 -5.04 11.14 -12.91
C LEU A 239 -5.59 11.12 -14.35
N ARG A 240 -6.91 11.11 -14.53
CA ARG A 240 -7.59 11.06 -15.85
C ARG A 240 -7.13 12.13 -16.85
N PRO A 241 -6.88 13.41 -16.48
CA PRO A 241 -6.36 14.41 -17.40
C PRO A 241 -4.99 14.05 -18.01
N PHE A 242 -4.21 13.22 -17.32
CA PHE A 242 -2.89 12.77 -17.75
C PHE A 242 -2.93 11.46 -18.55
N GLU A 243 -4.13 10.91 -18.77
CA GLU A 243 -4.32 9.77 -19.64
C GLU A 243 -4.22 10.16 -21.13
N ARG A 244 -3.45 9.38 -21.87
CA ARG A 244 -3.33 9.50 -23.32
C ARG A 244 -4.46 8.71 -23.96
N ARG A 245 -5.63 9.34 -24.11
CA ARG A 245 -6.84 8.73 -24.72
C ARG A 245 -6.55 7.92 -25.98
N LEU A 246 -5.75 8.43 -26.91
CA LEU A 246 -5.40 7.70 -28.14
C LEU A 246 -4.64 6.39 -27.87
N VAL A 247 -3.66 6.41 -26.96
CA VAL A 247 -2.89 5.22 -26.58
C VAL A 247 -3.75 4.26 -25.77
N THR A 248 -4.59 4.77 -24.85
CA THR A 248 -5.54 3.98 -24.06
C THR A 248 -6.56 3.29 -24.95
N THR A 249 -7.20 4.02 -25.85
CA THR A 249 -8.16 3.48 -26.82
C THR A 249 -7.47 2.48 -27.74
N TYR A 250 -6.27 2.76 -28.23
CA TYR A 250 -5.54 1.78 -29.05
C TYR A 250 -5.06 0.56 -28.26
N LYS A 251 -4.73 0.63 -26.98
CA LYS A 251 -4.42 -0.58 -26.19
C LYS A 251 -5.68 -1.39 -25.86
N LYS A 252 -6.80 -0.71 -25.64
CA LYS A 252 -8.10 -1.34 -25.36
C LYS A 252 -8.74 -1.93 -26.63
N PHE A 253 -8.58 -1.27 -27.77
CA PHE A 253 -9.23 -1.60 -29.04
C PHE A 253 -8.25 -1.95 -30.18
N GLY A 254 -6.94 -1.87 -30.00
CA GLY A 254 -5.97 -2.33 -31.00
C GLY A 254 -6.01 -3.84 -31.18
N LEU A 255 -6.41 -4.57 -30.13
CA LEU A 255 -6.87 -5.95 -30.23
C LEU A 255 -8.04 -6.08 -31.21
N THR A 256 -9.02 -5.17 -31.16
CA THR A 256 -10.14 -5.18 -32.13
C THR A 256 -9.68 -4.86 -33.55
N LEU A 257 -8.66 -4.00 -33.77
CA LEU A 257 -8.12 -3.78 -35.11
C LEU A 257 -7.44 -5.05 -35.66
N ASN A 258 -6.68 -5.75 -34.83
CA ASN A 258 -6.09 -7.04 -35.21
C ASN A 258 -7.17 -8.09 -35.51
N GLU A 259 -8.26 -8.11 -34.73
CA GLU A 259 -9.43 -8.96 -34.98
C GLU A 259 -10.12 -8.60 -36.30
N PHE A 260 -10.28 -7.30 -36.61
CA PHE A 260 -10.81 -6.86 -37.90
C PHE A 260 -9.92 -7.25 -39.07
N ILE A 261 -8.60 -7.08 -38.95
CA ILE A 261 -7.62 -7.51 -39.98
C ILE A 261 -7.68 -9.03 -40.16
N PHE A 262 -7.77 -9.79 -39.06
CA PHE A 262 -7.90 -11.24 -39.09
C PHE A 262 -9.23 -11.70 -39.71
N LEU A 263 -10.34 -11.04 -39.38
CA LEU A 263 -11.64 -11.29 -40.01
C LEU A 263 -11.62 -10.96 -41.51
N ALA A 264 -11.06 -9.82 -41.90
CA ALA A 264 -10.88 -9.46 -43.30
C ALA A 264 -10.03 -10.49 -44.05
N MET A 265 -8.99 -11.02 -43.40
CA MET A 265 -8.17 -12.11 -43.94
C MET A 265 -9.01 -13.38 -44.16
N ILE A 266 -9.84 -13.79 -43.19
CA ILE A 266 -10.75 -14.95 -43.34
C ILE A 266 -11.70 -14.75 -44.52
N VAL A 267 -12.27 -13.56 -44.67
CA VAL A 267 -13.16 -13.22 -45.79
C VAL A 267 -12.43 -13.24 -47.14
N ALA A 268 -11.14 -12.87 -47.16
CA ALA A 268 -10.33 -12.83 -48.38
C ALA A 268 -9.80 -14.22 -48.80
N LEU A 269 -9.60 -15.15 -47.86
CA LEU A 269 -9.02 -16.47 -48.12
C LEU A 269 -9.70 -17.28 -49.26
N PRO A 270 -11.04 -17.31 -49.38
CA PRO A 270 -11.73 -18.06 -50.44
C PRO A 270 -11.38 -17.60 -51.85
N SER A 271 -11.01 -16.33 -52.03
CA SER A 271 -10.68 -15.75 -53.36
C SER A 271 -9.33 -16.20 -53.92
N ILE A 272 -8.48 -16.82 -53.11
CA ILE A 272 -7.20 -17.38 -53.53
C ILE A 272 -7.46 -18.85 -53.92
N GLU A 273 -7.16 -19.28 -55.13
CA GLU A 273 -7.52 -20.65 -55.56
C GLU A 273 -6.62 -21.73 -54.96
N SER A 274 -5.31 -21.49 -54.92
CA SER A 274 -4.32 -22.47 -54.46
C SER A 274 -4.26 -22.56 -52.93
N ILE A 275 -4.37 -23.78 -52.40
CA ILE A 275 -4.24 -24.04 -50.96
C ILE A 275 -2.88 -23.60 -50.40
N TRP A 276 -1.81 -23.71 -51.20
CA TRP A 276 -0.46 -23.29 -50.80
C TRP A 276 -0.34 -21.77 -50.73
N GLN A 277 -0.99 -21.05 -51.65
CA GLN A 277 -1.04 -19.58 -51.62
C GLN A 277 -1.91 -19.08 -50.44
N ARG A 278 -3.01 -19.77 -50.12
CA ARG A 278 -3.80 -19.50 -48.90
C ARG A 278 -2.97 -19.65 -47.63
N MET A 279 -2.23 -20.76 -47.52
CA MET A 279 -1.33 -21.00 -46.39
C MET A 279 -0.22 -19.94 -46.30
N ALA A 280 0.38 -19.55 -47.42
CA ALA A 280 1.38 -18.49 -47.47
C ALA A 280 0.79 -17.13 -47.03
N PHE A 281 -0.39 -16.77 -47.53
CA PHE A 281 -1.10 -15.55 -47.15
C PHE A 281 -1.40 -15.50 -45.64
N ALA A 282 -1.97 -16.57 -45.09
CA ALA A 282 -2.27 -16.68 -43.67
C ALA A 282 -1.00 -16.57 -42.81
N THR A 283 0.08 -17.23 -43.22
CA THR A 283 1.38 -17.18 -42.51
C THR A 283 1.95 -15.78 -42.48
N VAL A 284 1.96 -15.08 -43.61
CA VAL A 284 2.46 -13.70 -43.71
C VAL A 284 1.62 -12.76 -42.85
N ALA A 285 0.29 -12.89 -42.89
CA ALA A 285 -0.59 -12.08 -42.07
C ALA A 285 -0.36 -12.30 -40.56
N VAL A 286 -0.18 -13.55 -40.12
CA VAL A 286 0.14 -13.87 -38.72
C VAL A 286 1.50 -13.28 -38.31
N ILE A 287 2.52 -13.36 -39.17
CA ILE A 287 3.83 -12.76 -38.91
C ILE A 287 3.71 -11.23 -38.78
N LEU A 288 2.97 -10.57 -39.67
CA LEU A 288 2.76 -9.13 -39.62
C LEU A 288 2.01 -8.71 -38.35
N LEU A 289 0.93 -9.42 -37.98
CA LEU A 289 0.18 -9.16 -36.75
C LEU A 289 1.03 -9.39 -35.49
N SER A 290 1.84 -10.45 -35.47
CA SER A 290 2.75 -10.77 -34.37
C SER A 290 3.86 -9.72 -34.24
N GLY A 291 4.43 -9.29 -35.37
CA GLY A 291 5.43 -8.23 -35.44
C GLY A 291 4.88 -6.89 -34.96
N LEU A 292 3.65 -6.54 -35.36
CA LEU A 292 2.94 -5.36 -34.89
C LEU A 292 2.73 -5.40 -33.37
N TYR A 293 2.23 -6.52 -32.83
CA TYR A 293 2.05 -6.72 -31.39
C TYR A 293 3.37 -6.58 -30.61
N TRP A 294 4.44 -7.23 -31.08
CA TRP A 294 5.77 -7.14 -30.48
C TRP A 294 6.31 -5.70 -30.51
N PHE A 295 6.14 -5.00 -31.64
CA PHE A 295 6.57 -3.63 -31.79
C PHE A 295 5.81 -2.69 -30.83
N HIS A 296 4.49 -2.81 -30.73
CA HIS A 296 3.72 -1.97 -29.80
C HIS A 296 4.07 -2.23 -28.34
N SER A 297 4.16 -3.49 -27.93
CA SER A 297 4.50 -3.85 -26.55
C SER A 297 5.89 -3.35 -26.15
N LYS A 298 6.83 -3.31 -27.08
CA LYS A 298 8.20 -2.85 -26.84
C LYS A 298 8.37 -1.33 -26.87
N PHE A 299 7.72 -0.64 -27.82
CA PHE A 299 7.99 0.78 -28.09
C PHE A 299 6.93 1.74 -27.55
N ILE A 300 5.74 1.27 -27.17
CA ILE A 300 4.66 2.12 -26.65
C ILE A 300 4.38 1.79 -25.17
N PRO A 301 5.15 2.39 -24.23
CA PRO A 301 4.95 2.17 -22.81
C PRO A 301 3.58 2.66 -22.35
N ASN A 302 2.94 1.90 -21.46
CA ASN A 302 1.66 2.27 -20.83
C ASN A 302 1.83 3.46 -19.88
N THR A 303 3.01 3.57 -19.26
CA THR A 303 3.36 4.67 -18.36
C THR A 303 4.75 5.19 -18.66
N VAL A 304 4.88 6.51 -18.65
CA VAL A 304 6.17 7.19 -18.64
C VAL A 304 6.10 8.36 -17.67
N ILE A 305 7.08 8.46 -16.78
CA ILE A 305 7.18 9.53 -15.78
C ILE A 305 8.48 10.28 -16.04
N TYR A 306 8.37 11.57 -16.34
CA TYR A 306 9.51 12.44 -16.62
C TYR A 306 9.87 13.23 -15.38
N LEU A 307 11.00 12.92 -14.77
CA LEU A 307 11.47 13.58 -13.55
C LEU A 307 12.51 14.67 -13.81
N SER A 308 13.14 14.67 -14.98
CA SER A 308 14.04 15.76 -15.38
C SER A 308 13.27 17.03 -15.74
N GLY A 309 13.75 18.20 -15.32
CA GLY A 309 13.13 19.51 -15.60
C GLY A 309 13.09 19.93 -17.09
N LYS A 310 13.57 19.09 -18.02
CA LYS A 310 13.40 19.33 -19.45
C LYS A 310 12.06 18.75 -19.87
N GLU A 311 11.09 19.63 -20.08
CA GLU A 311 9.83 19.25 -20.71
C GLU A 311 10.11 18.68 -22.12
N PRO A 312 9.65 17.45 -22.43
CA PRO A 312 9.83 16.88 -23.75
C PRO A 312 9.10 17.73 -24.78
N THR A 313 9.69 17.89 -25.97
CA THR A 313 9.11 18.69 -27.05
C THR A 313 7.80 18.08 -27.54
N VAL A 314 6.94 18.90 -28.16
CA VAL A 314 5.63 18.46 -28.72
C VAL A 314 5.80 17.23 -29.63
N PHE A 315 6.88 17.19 -30.41
CA PHE A 315 7.23 16.05 -31.25
C PHE A 315 7.56 14.78 -30.44
N GLN A 316 8.41 14.87 -29.40
CA GLN A 316 8.70 13.74 -28.50
C GLN A 316 7.44 13.23 -27.80
N ARG A 317 6.48 14.12 -27.50
CA ARG A 317 5.20 13.74 -26.90
C ARG A 317 4.29 12.99 -27.88
N ALA A 318 4.30 13.34 -29.16
CA ALA A 318 3.39 12.82 -30.19
C ALA A 318 3.95 11.59 -30.94
N TRP A 319 5.28 11.44 -31.02
CA TRP A 319 5.93 10.38 -31.80
C TRP A 319 5.43 8.97 -31.48
N PRO A 320 5.21 8.54 -30.22
CA PRO A 320 4.68 7.19 -29.96
C PRO A 320 3.30 6.94 -30.56
N SER A 321 2.43 7.95 -30.58
CA SER A 321 1.11 7.86 -31.19
C SER A 321 1.18 7.84 -32.72
N ILE A 322 2.05 8.67 -33.31
CA ILE A 322 2.30 8.72 -34.75
C ILE A 322 2.86 7.37 -35.23
N LEU A 323 3.85 6.85 -34.51
CA LEU A 323 4.48 5.56 -34.78
C LEU A 323 3.47 4.42 -34.68
N SER A 324 2.56 4.48 -33.70
CA SER A 324 1.48 3.51 -33.55
C SER A 324 0.59 3.46 -34.80
N TRP A 325 0.14 4.62 -35.25
CA TRP A 325 -0.73 4.72 -36.42
C TRP A 325 -0.01 4.30 -37.70
N LEU A 326 1.24 4.74 -37.89
CA LEU A 326 2.03 4.44 -39.08
C LEU A 326 2.37 2.94 -39.18
N SER A 327 2.62 2.27 -38.05
CA SER A 327 2.83 0.81 -38.02
C SER A 327 1.58 0.02 -38.41
N ALA A 328 0.39 0.46 -37.97
CA ALA A 328 -0.87 -0.18 -38.33
C ALA A 328 -1.24 0.00 -39.82
N VAL A 329 -1.00 1.21 -40.36
CA VAL A 329 -1.23 1.51 -41.78
C VAL A 329 -0.27 0.71 -42.67
N THR A 330 1.02 0.67 -42.32
CA THR A 330 2.03 -0.06 -43.10
C THR A 330 1.79 -1.56 -43.11
N ALA A 331 1.41 -2.16 -41.98
CA ALA A 331 1.05 -3.58 -41.91
C ALA A 331 -0.18 -3.91 -42.78
N SER A 332 -1.22 -3.06 -42.73
CA SER A 332 -2.42 -3.22 -43.56
C SER A 332 -2.12 -3.11 -45.06
N LEU A 333 -1.30 -2.12 -45.46
CA LEU A 333 -0.88 -1.95 -46.85
C LEU A 333 -0.02 -3.12 -47.35
N ALA A 334 0.89 -3.63 -46.52
CA ALA A 334 1.71 -4.79 -46.85
C ALA A 334 0.86 -6.05 -47.06
N ALA A 335 -0.12 -6.29 -46.18
CA ALA A 335 -1.05 -7.41 -46.32
C ALA A 335 -1.91 -7.28 -47.60
N ALA A 336 -2.44 -6.10 -47.89
CA ALA A 336 -3.22 -5.84 -49.11
C ALA A 336 -2.38 -6.00 -50.39
N TYR A 337 -1.13 -5.53 -50.37
CA TYR A 337 -0.21 -5.69 -51.49
C TYR A 337 0.13 -7.17 -51.73
N PHE A 338 0.38 -7.94 -50.67
CA PHE A 338 0.66 -9.37 -50.78
C PHE A 338 -0.57 -10.15 -51.30
N PHE A 339 -1.77 -9.80 -50.84
CA PHE A 339 -3.02 -10.33 -51.38
C PHE A 339 -3.19 -10.04 -52.89
N TYR A 340 -2.91 -8.80 -53.30
CA TYR A 340 -2.95 -8.41 -54.71
C TYR A 340 -1.96 -9.21 -55.58
N LEU A 341 -0.75 -9.45 -55.08
CA LEU A 341 0.23 -10.27 -55.81
C LEU A 341 -0.27 -11.70 -56.02
N LEU A 342 -0.85 -12.31 -55.00
CA LEU A 342 -1.34 -13.70 -55.07
C LEU A 342 -2.56 -13.86 -55.99
N THR A 343 -3.45 -12.87 -56.03
CA THR A 343 -4.64 -12.86 -56.89
C THR A 343 -4.37 -12.40 -58.33
N ARG A 344 -3.24 -11.75 -58.59
CA ARG A 344 -2.80 -11.39 -59.96
C ARG A 344 -2.01 -12.52 -60.64
N SER A 345 -1.39 -13.41 -59.87
CA SER A 345 -0.63 -14.56 -60.38
C SER A 345 -1.49 -15.75 -60.80
N THR A 346 -2.81 -15.68 -60.65
CA THR A 346 -3.78 -16.62 -61.23
C THR A 346 -4.17 -16.14 -62.63
N PRO A 347 -3.90 -16.92 -63.71
CA PRO A 347 -4.38 -16.61 -65.06
C PRO A 347 -5.90 -16.70 -65.19
#